data_AF-A0A6G2S4X7-F1
#
_entry.id   AF-A0A6G2S4X7-F1
#
_cell.length_a   1.000
_cell.length_b   1.000
_cell.length_c   1.000
_cell.angle_alpha   90.00
_cell.angle_beta   90.00
_cell.angle_gamma   90.00
#
_symmetry.space_group_name_H-M   'P 1'
#
loop_
_entity.id
_entity.type
_entity.pdbx_description
1 polymer ?
#
loop_
_entity_poly.entity_id
_entity_poly.type
_entity_poly.pdbx_seq_one_letter_code
_entity_poly.pdbx_strand_id
1 'polypeptide(L)'
;MGERRGARERRRAREFEAFTAGAAGRLLHAAALLTGEPADRPAPVAEELLLVALARTYAGWDRLCGEDPYELARRELASSFAHTAWRHRRPRGGLLARLTPRERLVLVLRLHEDVAEEQTAAQLGLPAERVRTLCRHAVAELRSHGPQPAAALP
;
A
#
# COMPACT_ATOMS: atom_id res chain seq x y z
N MET A 1 28.71 -19.49 21.00
CA MET A 1 27.29 -19.37 20.59
C MET A 1 26.90 -17.99 20.05
N GLY A 2 27.48 -16.88 20.51
CA GLY A 2 27.11 -15.51 20.05
C GLY A 2 27.43 -15.20 18.58
N GLU A 3 28.51 -15.76 18.03
CA GLU A 3 28.93 -15.50 16.64
C GLU A 3 27.92 -15.99 15.60
N ARG A 4 27.27 -17.13 15.83
CA ARG A 4 26.24 -17.68 14.94
C ARG A 4 24.97 -16.84 14.92
N ARG A 5 24.61 -16.22 16.06
CA ARG A 5 23.45 -15.30 16.17
C ARG A 5 23.72 -13.99 15.44
N GLY A 6 24.90 -13.39 15.66
CA GLY A 6 25.29 -12.16 14.96
C GLY A 6 25.47 -12.35 13.45
N ALA A 7 25.97 -13.50 12.99
CA ALA A 7 26.05 -13.80 11.56
C ALA A 7 24.66 -13.93 10.90
N ARG A 8 23.69 -14.55 11.58
CA ARG A 8 22.29 -14.65 11.12
C ARG A 8 21.63 -13.28 11.04
N GLU A 9 21.80 -12.45 12.06
CA GLU A 9 21.26 -11.09 12.10
C GLU A 9 21.82 -10.21 10.97
N ARG A 10 23.14 -10.27 10.71
CA ARG A 10 23.76 -9.57 9.57
C ARG A 10 23.26 -10.06 8.22
N ARG A 11 23.05 -11.38 8.07
CA ARG A 11 22.49 -11.95 6.84
C ARG A 11 21.07 -11.44 6.61
N ARG A 12 20.22 -11.52 7.64
CA ARG A 12 18.85 -11.01 7.61
C ARG A 12 18.79 -9.52 7.25
N ALA A 13 19.65 -8.69 7.86
CA ALA A 13 19.71 -7.27 7.56
C ALA A 13 20.03 -7.01 6.08
N ARG A 14 21.02 -7.70 5.51
CA ARG A 14 21.39 -7.58 4.09
C ARG A 14 20.28 -8.05 3.14
N GLU A 15 19.60 -9.15 3.48
CA GLU A 15 18.47 -9.65 2.68
C GLU A 15 17.31 -8.66 2.68
N PHE A 16 17.01 -8.08 3.84
CA PHE A 16 15.97 -7.06 3.98
C PHE A 16 16.35 -5.76 3.26
N GLU A 17 17.62 -5.35 3.32
CA GLU A 17 18.14 -4.19 2.60
C GLU A 17 18.01 -4.38 1.09
N ALA A 18 18.42 -5.53 0.56
CA ALA A 18 18.28 -5.87 -0.86
C ALA A 18 16.81 -5.87 -1.30
N PHE A 19 15.92 -6.46 -0.49
CA PHE A 19 14.47 -6.41 -0.71
C PHE A 19 13.95 -4.97 -0.75
N THR A 20 14.30 -4.16 0.26
CA THR A 20 13.84 -2.78 0.38
C THR A 20 14.32 -1.94 -0.80
N ALA A 21 15.59 -2.11 -1.21
CA ALA A 21 16.14 -1.43 -2.37
C ALA A 21 15.36 -1.74 -3.66
N GLY A 22 14.85 -2.97 -3.83
CA GLY A 22 14.04 -3.36 -4.99
C GLY A 22 12.55 -3.00 -4.89
N ALA A 23 11.98 -3.01 -3.69
CA ALA A 23 10.52 -2.90 -3.48
C ALA A 23 10.04 -1.53 -3.02
N ALA A 24 10.90 -0.71 -2.38
CA ALA A 24 10.48 0.52 -1.70
C ALA A 24 9.78 1.52 -2.63
N GLY A 25 10.25 1.69 -3.87
CA GLY A 25 9.63 2.61 -4.82
C GLY A 25 8.19 2.23 -5.16
N ARG A 26 7.93 0.94 -5.42
CA ARG A 26 6.59 0.43 -5.72
C ARG A 26 5.68 0.54 -4.49
N LEU A 27 6.16 0.14 -3.32
CA LEU A 27 5.40 0.24 -2.07
C LEU A 27 5.11 1.70 -1.67
N LEU A 28 6.03 2.63 -1.93
CA LEU A 28 5.82 4.06 -1.71
C LEU A 28 4.74 4.61 -2.64
N HIS A 29 4.74 4.20 -3.91
CA HIS A 29 3.69 4.60 -4.84
C HIS A 29 2.32 4.09 -4.39
N ALA A 30 2.23 2.81 -3.99
CA ALA A 30 1.01 2.26 -3.40
C ALA A 30 0.58 3.03 -2.15
N ALA A 31 1.51 3.38 -1.26
CA ALA A 31 1.25 4.17 -0.07
C ALA A 31 0.69 5.56 -0.43
N ALA A 32 1.26 6.26 -1.42
CA ALA A 32 0.80 7.57 -1.88
C ALA A 32 -0.63 7.52 -2.45
N LEU A 33 -0.95 6.45 -3.21
CA LEU A 33 -2.31 6.21 -3.68
C LEU A 33 -3.29 5.99 -2.51
N LEU A 34 -2.90 5.22 -1.48
CA LEU A 34 -3.71 4.98 -0.29
C LEU A 34 -3.93 6.26 0.54
N THR A 35 -2.87 7.04 0.76
CA THR A 35 -2.93 8.28 1.55
C THR A 35 -3.57 9.44 0.79
N GLY A 36 -3.77 9.28 -0.52
CA GLY A 36 -4.35 10.28 -1.42
C GLY A 36 -3.42 11.45 -1.68
N GLU A 37 -2.11 11.26 -1.58
CA GLU A 37 -1.08 12.26 -1.83
C GLU A 37 -0.75 12.35 -3.33
N PRO A 38 -0.40 13.55 -3.82
CA PRO A 38 -0.12 13.77 -5.23
C PRO A 38 1.27 13.24 -5.62
N ALA A 39 1.41 12.74 -6.85
CA ALA A 39 2.63 12.09 -7.32
C ALA A 39 3.76 13.07 -7.69
N ASP A 40 3.44 14.34 -7.93
CA ASP A 40 4.35 15.42 -8.32
C ASP A 40 4.98 16.16 -7.12
N ARG A 41 4.61 15.79 -5.89
CA ARG A 41 5.11 16.44 -4.65
C ARG A 41 5.57 15.39 -3.64
N PRO A 42 6.35 15.79 -2.62
CA PRO A 42 6.68 14.92 -1.50
C PRO A 42 5.41 14.38 -0.83
N ALA A 43 5.44 13.11 -0.43
CA ALA A 43 4.33 12.39 0.17
C ALA A 43 4.69 11.91 1.60
N PRO A 44 4.88 12.83 2.56
CA PRO A 44 5.39 12.49 3.89
C PRO A 44 4.49 11.50 4.64
N VAL A 45 3.18 11.51 4.39
CA VAL A 45 2.27 10.56 5.06
C VAL A 45 2.40 9.15 4.46
N ALA A 46 2.65 9.04 3.16
CA ALA A 46 2.96 7.79 2.48
C ALA A 46 4.29 7.21 2.92
N GLU A 47 5.31 8.05 3.08
CA GLU A 47 6.62 7.67 3.61
C GLU A 47 6.51 7.11 5.04
N GLU A 48 5.79 7.81 5.93
CA GLU A 48 5.54 7.34 7.29
C GLU A 48 4.83 5.97 7.30
N LEU A 49 3.78 5.84 6.47
CA LEU A 49 3.03 4.59 6.34
C LEU A 49 3.92 3.44 5.82
N LEU A 50 4.78 3.71 4.84
CA LEU A 50 5.72 2.74 4.30
C LEU A 50 6.73 2.31 5.36
N LEU A 51 7.30 3.25 6.11
CA LEU A 51 8.25 2.95 7.18
C LEU A 51 7.64 2.03 8.24
N VAL A 52 6.39 2.29 8.65
CA VAL A 52 5.67 1.41 9.59
C VAL A 52 5.49 0.00 9.00
N ALA A 53 5.09 -0.10 7.72
CA ALA A 53 4.89 -1.38 7.06
C ALA A 53 6.21 -2.18 6.92
N LEU A 54 7.30 -1.52 6.53
CA LEU A 54 8.63 -2.12 6.43
C LEU A 54 9.15 -2.56 7.80
N ALA A 55 8.93 -1.78 8.86
CA ALA A 55 9.32 -2.15 10.21
C ALA A 55 8.59 -3.43 10.68
N ARG A 56 7.29 -3.55 10.39
CA ARG A 56 6.50 -4.77 10.70
C ARG A 56 6.92 -5.96 9.86
N THR A 57 7.18 -5.73 8.57
CA THR A 57 7.73 -6.74 7.65
C THR A 57 9.06 -7.27 8.17
N TYR A 58 9.96 -6.38 8.58
CA TYR A 58 11.24 -6.75 9.17
C TYR A 58 11.04 -7.54 10.47
N ALA A 59 10.13 -7.13 11.36
CA ALA A 59 9.84 -7.86 12.59
C ALA A 59 9.36 -9.31 12.35
N GLY A 60 8.67 -9.56 11.23
CA GLY A 60 8.23 -10.89 10.79
C GLY A 60 9.23 -11.65 9.92
N TRP A 61 10.37 -11.06 9.55
CA TRP A 61 11.28 -11.56 8.50
C TRP A 61 11.77 -12.99 8.70
N ASP A 62 12.05 -13.39 9.95
CA ASP A 62 12.55 -14.75 10.23
C ASP A 62 11.49 -15.83 10.04
N ARG A 63 10.20 -15.46 10.00
CA ARG A 63 9.07 -16.39 9.84
C ARG A 63 8.66 -16.59 8.39
N LEU A 64 9.27 -15.86 7.46
CA LEU A 64 8.84 -15.81 6.06
C LEU A 64 9.00 -17.14 5.32
N CYS A 65 9.77 -18.13 5.80
CA CYS A 65 9.77 -19.54 5.34
C CYS A 65 9.50 -19.81 3.83
N GLY A 66 10.01 -18.98 2.91
CA GLY A 66 9.78 -19.13 1.46
C GLY A 66 8.53 -18.45 0.89
N GLU A 67 7.72 -17.78 1.72
CA GLU A 67 6.71 -16.79 1.28
C GLU A 67 7.39 -15.61 0.56
N ASP A 68 6.63 -14.94 -0.31
CA ASP A 68 7.08 -13.72 -0.99
C ASP A 68 7.17 -12.55 0.00
N PRO A 69 8.37 -11.96 0.24
CA PRO A 69 8.52 -10.79 1.10
C PRO A 69 7.69 -9.58 0.66
N TYR A 70 7.45 -9.44 -0.65
CA TYR A 70 6.65 -8.35 -1.19
C TYR A 70 5.17 -8.50 -0.79
N GLU A 71 4.65 -9.73 -0.79
CA GLU A 71 3.28 -9.99 -0.33
C GLU A 71 3.10 -9.65 1.15
N LEU A 72 4.06 -10.03 2.01
CA LEU A 72 4.01 -9.65 3.42
C LEU A 72 4.03 -8.12 3.57
N ALA A 73 4.94 -7.43 2.88
CA ALA A 73 5.05 -5.98 2.96
C ALA A 73 3.78 -5.27 2.47
N ARG A 74 3.20 -5.72 1.36
CA ARG A 74 1.92 -5.22 0.84
C ARG A 74 0.79 -5.44 1.85
N ARG A 75 0.74 -6.62 2.50
CA ARG A 75 -0.26 -6.94 3.52
C ARG A 75 -0.12 -6.03 4.75
N GLU A 76 1.11 -5.81 5.22
CA GLU A 76 1.39 -4.90 6.33
C GLU A 76 1.07 -3.44 5.99
N LEU A 77 1.32 -3.01 4.75
CA LEU A 77 1.00 -1.67 4.27
C LEU A 77 -0.51 -1.43 4.27
N ALA A 78 -1.27 -2.35 3.67
CA ALA A 78 -2.72 -2.30 3.62
C ALA A 78 -3.37 -2.39 5.02
N SER A 79 -2.85 -3.27 5.88
CA SER A 79 -3.29 -3.38 7.28
C SER A 79 -3.04 -2.08 8.02
N SER A 80 -1.81 -1.53 7.97
CA SER A 80 -1.46 -0.28 8.65
C SER A 80 -2.34 0.88 8.19
N PHE A 81 -2.59 1.00 6.89
CA PHE A 81 -3.50 2.00 6.34
C PHE A 81 -4.94 1.83 6.83
N ALA A 82 -5.46 0.59 6.87
CA ALA A 82 -6.82 0.33 7.33
C ALA A 82 -7.03 0.78 8.79
N HIS A 83 -6.03 0.59 9.66
CA HIS A 83 -6.06 1.04 11.05
C HIS A 83 -6.06 2.57 11.19
N THR A 84 -5.41 3.28 10.27
CA THR A 84 -5.35 4.76 10.27
C THR A 84 -6.32 5.41 9.28
N ALA A 85 -7.20 4.64 8.62
CA ALA A 85 -8.03 5.07 7.51
C ALA A 85 -8.86 6.33 7.80
N TRP A 86 -9.29 6.51 9.05
CA TRP A 86 -10.04 7.70 9.48
C TRP A 86 -9.25 9.01 9.35
N ARG A 87 -7.91 8.97 9.48
CA ARG A 87 -7.00 10.12 9.30
C ARG A 87 -6.89 10.57 7.85
N HIS A 88 -7.29 9.72 6.92
CA HIS A 88 -7.14 9.93 5.49
C HIS A 88 -8.47 10.29 4.79
N ARG A 89 -9.49 10.67 5.56
CA ARG A 89 -10.80 11.09 5.01
C ARG A 89 -10.76 12.44 4.30
N ARG A 90 -9.82 13.31 4.66
CA ARG A 90 -9.64 14.62 3.99
C ARG A 90 -8.84 14.42 2.71
N PRO A 91 -9.29 14.99 1.57
CA PRO A 91 -8.53 14.97 0.33
C PRO A 91 -7.17 15.64 0.51
N ARG A 92 -6.10 15.06 -0.06
CA ARG A 92 -4.74 15.64 -0.08
C ARG A 92 -4.25 16.04 -1.47
N GLY A 93 -5.15 16.01 -2.46
CA GLY A 93 -4.87 16.46 -3.83
C GLY A 93 -4.28 15.38 -4.75
N GLY A 94 -4.07 14.16 -4.29
CA GLY A 94 -3.68 13.03 -5.15
C GLY A 94 -4.83 12.47 -5.98
N LEU A 95 -4.48 11.63 -6.96
CA LEU A 95 -5.40 11.04 -7.93
C LEU A 95 -6.63 10.39 -7.26
N LEU A 96 -6.40 9.66 -6.18
CA LEU A 96 -7.45 8.93 -5.48
C LEU A 96 -8.10 9.74 -4.34
N ALA A 97 -7.71 10.99 -4.11
CA ALA A 97 -8.11 11.77 -2.93
C ALA A 97 -9.63 11.97 -2.78
N ARG A 98 -10.40 11.84 -3.87
CA ARG A 98 -11.86 11.96 -3.92
C ARG A 98 -12.59 10.70 -3.46
N LEU A 99 -11.91 9.56 -3.48
CA LEU A 99 -12.44 8.29 -3.01
C LEU A 99 -12.39 8.18 -1.48
N THR A 100 -13.32 7.44 -0.92
CA THR A 100 -13.24 7.06 0.50
C THR A 100 -12.00 6.21 0.75
N PRO A 101 -11.43 6.21 1.98
CA PRO A 101 -10.28 5.38 2.32
C PRO A 101 -10.48 3.89 1.97
N ARG A 102 -11.70 3.37 2.12
CA ARG A 102 -12.01 1.97 1.83
C ARG A 102 -12.02 1.66 0.34
N GLU A 103 -12.53 2.56 -0.48
CA GLU A 103 -12.48 2.45 -1.94
C GLU A 103 -11.05 2.54 -2.46
N ARG A 104 -10.24 3.46 -1.91
CA ARG A 104 -8.81 3.53 -2.24
C ARG A 104 -8.10 2.22 -1.93
N LEU A 105 -8.34 1.66 -0.74
CA LEU A 105 -7.74 0.39 -0.35
C LEU A 105 -8.10 -0.75 -1.31
N VAL A 106 -9.39 -0.88 -1.65
CA VAL A 106 -9.85 -1.91 -2.60
C VAL A 106 -9.24 -1.68 -3.99
N LEU A 107 -9.25 -0.45 -4.50
CA LEU A 107 -8.67 -0.15 -5.82
C LEU A 107 -7.17 -0.41 -5.87
N VAL A 108 -6.40 0.04 -4.87
CA VAL A 108 -4.95 -0.16 -4.85
C VAL A 108 -4.63 -1.65 -4.81
N LEU A 109 -5.32 -2.44 -3.95
CA LEU A 109 -5.09 -3.89 -3.91
C LEU A 109 -5.48 -4.57 -5.23
N ARG A 110 -6.66 -4.26 -5.80
CA ARG A 110 -7.19 -4.96 -6.98
C ARG A 110 -6.55 -4.54 -8.30
N LEU A 111 -6.29 -3.25 -8.49
CA LEU A 111 -5.93 -2.67 -9.81
C LEU A 111 -4.46 -2.25 -9.87
N HIS A 112 -3.88 -1.79 -8.75
CA HIS A 112 -2.47 -1.40 -8.73
C HIS A 112 -1.54 -2.57 -8.35
N GLU A 113 -1.94 -3.36 -7.36
CA GLU A 113 -1.17 -4.50 -6.87
C GLU A 113 -1.57 -5.85 -7.47
N ASP A 114 -2.61 -5.88 -8.30
CA ASP A 114 -3.14 -7.07 -8.98
C ASP A 114 -3.50 -8.24 -8.04
N VAL A 115 -3.85 -7.93 -6.79
CA VAL A 115 -4.29 -8.93 -5.79
C VAL A 115 -5.69 -9.40 -6.15
N ALA A 116 -5.92 -10.71 -6.28
CA ALA A 116 -7.23 -11.29 -6.60
C ALA A 116 -8.39 -10.80 -5.70
N GLU A 117 -9.63 -10.89 -6.20
CA GLU A 117 -10.82 -10.39 -5.49
C GLU A 117 -11.03 -11.11 -4.16
N GLU A 118 -10.91 -12.43 -4.19
CA GLU A 118 -11.06 -13.35 -3.07
C GLU A 118 -9.98 -13.11 -2.03
N GLN A 119 -8.74 -12.89 -2.47
CA GLN A 119 -7.61 -12.60 -1.60
C GLN A 119 -7.77 -11.22 -0.94
N THR A 120 -8.22 -10.22 -1.69
CA THR A 120 -8.55 -8.90 -1.15
C THR A 120 -9.69 -9.00 -0.13
N ALA A 121 -10.73 -9.78 -0.43
CA ALA A 121 -11.87 -10.02 0.45
C ALA A 121 -11.44 -10.65 1.78
N ALA A 122 -10.62 -11.70 1.71
CA ALA A 122 -10.04 -12.37 2.88
C ALA A 122 -9.18 -11.42 3.71
N GLN A 123 -8.31 -10.65 3.07
CA GLN A 123 -7.43 -9.69 3.74
C GLN A 123 -8.21 -8.58 4.46
N LEU A 124 -9.31 -8.11 3.88
CA LEU A 124 -10.11 -7.01 4.42
C LEU A 124 -11.24 -7.47 5.35
N GLY A 125 -11.46 -8.78 5.53
CA GLY A 125 -12.58 -9.33 6.28
C GLY A 125 -13.94 -8.95 5.67
N LEU A 126 -14.02 -8.91 4.35
CA LEU A 126 -15.20 -8.50 3.59
C LEU A 126 -15.73 -9.63 2.70
N PRO A 127 -17.02 -9.65 2.36
CA PRO A 127 -17.52 -10.49 1.26
C PRO A 127 -16.91 -10.07 -0.08
N ALA A 128 -16.59 -11.04 -0.96
CA ALA A 128 -16.09 -10.78 -2.31
C ALA A 128 -17.00 -9.82 -3.11
N GLU A 129 -18.32 -10.01 -3.01
CA GLU A 129 -19.30 -9.10 -3.63
C GLU A 129 -19.18 -7.65 -3.15
N ARG A 130 -18.81 -7.44 -1.88
CA ARG A 130 -18.60 -6.10 -1.34
C ARG A 130 -17.33 -5.48 -1.92
N VAL A 131 -16.27 -6.25 -2.10
CA VAL A 131 -15.03 -5.83 -2.79
C VAL A 131 -15.34 -5.43 -4.23
N ARG A 132 -16.05 -6.30 -4.97
CA ARG A 132 -16.49 -6.03 -6.35
C ARG A 132 -17.29 -4.73 -6.45
N THR A 133 -18.24 -4.53 -5.54
CA THR A 133 -19.09 -3.34 -5.50
C THR A 133 -18.28 -2.07 -5.22
N LEU A 134 -17.39 -2.09 -4.22
CA LEU A 134 -16.52 -0.97 -3.89
C LEU A 134 -15.59 -0.64 -5.07
N CYS A 135 -15.03 -1.64 -5.73
CA CYS A 135 -14.17 -1.44 -6.88
C CYS A 135 -14.91 -0.77 -8.04
N ARG A 136 -16.11 -1.27 -8.41
CA ARG A 136 -16.92 -0.65 -9.47
C ARG A 136 -17.32 0.78 -9.13
N HIS A 137 -17.75 1.03 -7.89
CA HIS A 137 -18.12 2.37 -7.45
C HIS A 137 -16.94 3.33 -7.53
N ALA A 138 -15.76 2.90 -7.06
CA ALA A 138 -14.57 3.72 -7.10
C ALA A 138 -14.10 4.03 -8.54
N VAL A 139 -14.15 3.05 -9.45
CA VAL A 139 -13.87 3.28 -10.88
C VAL A 139 -14.89 4.24 -11.50
N ALA A 140 -16.17 4.10 -11.17
CA ALA A 140 -17.21 5.01 -11.65
C ALA A 140 -16.95 6.45 -11.17
N GLU A 141 -16.60 6.63 -9.89
CA GLU A 141 -16.30 7.94 -9.31
C GLU A 141 -15.09 8.61 -9.99
N LEU A 142 -14.05 7.84 -10.30
CA LEU A 142 -12.87 8.33 -11.05
C LEU A 142 -13.23 8.71 -12.49
N ARG A 143 -14.10 7.95 -13.16
CA ARG A 143 -14.51 8.22 -14.55
C ARG A 143 -15.44 9.41 -14.69
N SER A 144 -16.37 9.59 -13.74
CA SER A 144 -17.30 10.72 -13.72
C SER A 144 -16.60 12.07 -13.62
N HIS A 145 -15.33 12.08 -13.22
CA HIS A 145 -14.54 13.28 -12.98
C HIS A 145 -13.20 13.16 -13.69
N GLY A 146 -13.26 12.79 -14.99
CA GLY A 146 -12.11 12.65 -15.87
C GLY A 146 -11.06 13.75 -15.69
N PRO A 147 -9.79 13.47 -16.03
CA PRO A 147 -8.65 14.31 -15.67
C PRO A 147 -9.01 15.77 -15.94
N GLN A 148 -8.95 16.61 -14.91
CA GLN A 148 -9.19 18.04 -15.08
C GLN A 148 -8.30 18.47 -16.26
N PRO A 149 -8.86 18.97 -17.38
CA PRO A 149 -8.04 19.41 -18.49
C PRO A 149 -7.10 20.44 -17.89
N ALA A 150 -5.80 20.13 -17.90
CA ALA A 150 -4.77 21.02 -17.40
C ALA A 150 -5.08 22.39 -17.97
N ALA A 151 -5.46 23.33 -17.09
CA ALA A 151 -5.95 24.63 -17.50
C ALA A 151 -4.96 25.18 -18.53
N ALA A 152 -5.45 25.39 -19.76
CA ALA A 152 -4.67 25.96 -20.83
C ALA A 152 -4.07 27.27 -20.30
N LEU A 153 -2.75 27.28 -20.11
CA LEU A 153 -2.00 28.47 -19.74
C LEU A 153 -2.12 29.47 -20.92
N PRO A 154 -2.52 30.73 -20.65
CA PRO A 154 -2.58 31.78 -21.67
C PRO A 154 -1.18 32.20 -22.14
#